data_AF-D2SDM2-F1
#
_entry.id   AF-D2SDM2-F1
#
_cell.length_a   1.000
_cell.length_b   1.000
_cell.length_c   1.000
_cell.angle_alpha   90.00
_cell.angle_beta   90.00
_cell.angle_gamma   90.00
#
_symmetry.space_group_name_H-M   'P 1'
#
loop_
_entity.id
_entity.type
_entity.pdbx_description
1 polymer ?
#
loop_
_entity_poly.entity_id
_entity_poly.type
_entity_poly.pdbx_seq_one_letter_code
_entity_poly.pdbx_strand_id
1 'polypeptide(L)'
;MSPQTPESPATRRGVVRLLNTTGGRLLCLAGAVDAAAVDAFWRRYGREPARIDRIDARSVTALSEPGRELLLDHVETAELAGRPVELCPSPAVTQVLTDVGGPATPWVPRRP
;
A
#
# COMPACT_ATOMS: atom_id res chain seq x y z
N MET A 1 -7.37 -13.21 -37.72
CA MET A 1 -7.18 -11.89 -37.09
C MET A 1 -8.26 -11.77 -36.01
N SER A 2 -8.07 -11.99 -34.72
CA SER A 2 -6.89 -12.20 -33.89
C SER A 2 -7.32 -13.07 -32.69
N PRO A 3 -6.45 -13.89 -32.09
CA PRO A 3 -6.82 -14.65 -30.90
C PRO A 3 -7.04 -13.66 -29.74
N GLN A 4 -8.25 -13.67 -29.17
CA GLN A 4 -8.47 -13.09 -27.86
C GLN A 4 -7.71 -13.97 -26.89
N THR A 5 -6.48 -13.57 -26.57
CA THR A 5 -5.67 -14.24 -25.56
C THR A 5 -6.45 -14.12 -24.25
N PRO A 6 -6.83 -15.21 -23.58
CA PRO A 6 -7.44 -15.10 -22.27
C PRO A 6 -6.38 -14.47 -21.36
N GLU A 7 -6.55 -13.18 -21.06
CA GLU A 7 -5.77 -12.50 -20.04
C GLU A 7 -6.02 -13.26 -18.74
N SER A 8 -5.10 -14.16 -18.41
CA SER A 8 -5.29 -15.08 -17.31
C SER A 8 -5.48 -14.25 -16.03
N PRO A 9 -6.52 -14.51 -15.22
CA PRO A 9 -6.76 -13.74 -13.99
C PRO A 9 -5.61 -13.85 -12.97
N ALA A 10 -4.65 -14.76 -13.20
CA ALA A 10 -3.41 -14.88 -12.45
C ALA A 10 -2.37 -13.78 -12.78
N THR A 11 -2.44 -13.16 -13.96
CA THR A 11 -1.43 -12.19 -14.44
C THR A 11 -1.67 -10.76 -13.92
N ARG A 12 -2.83 -10.51 -13.29
CA ARG A 12 -3.22 -9.19 -12.77
C ARG A 12 -3.43 -9.15 -11.26
N ARG A 13 -3.19 -10.26 -10.55
CA ARG A 13 -3.38 -10.31 -9.10
C ARG A 13 -2.24 -9.60 -8.38
N GLY A 14 -2.57 -8.54 -7.67
CA GLY A 14 -1.65 -7.96 -6.70
C GLY A 14 -1.41 -8.88 -5.54
N VAL A 15 -0.30 -8.65 -4.85
CA VAL A 15 0.07 -9.37 -3.64
C VAL A 15 0.38 -8.38 -2.53
N VAL A 16 -0.04 -8.74 -1.32
CA VAL A 16 0.32 -8.04 -0.09
C VAL A 16 0.93 -9.07 0.85
N ARG A 17 2.16 -8.83 1.31
CA ARG A 17 2.91 -9.79 2.14
C ARG A 17 3.67 -9.10 3.24
N LEU A 18 3.66 -9.71 4.42
CA LEU A 18 4.60 -9.39 5.48
C LEU A 18 5.86 -10.23 5.31
N LEU A 19 7.00 -9.55 5.29
CA LEU A 19 8.33 -10.15 5.17
C LEU A 19 9.14 -9.75 6.41
N ASN A 20 9.90 -10.70 6.94
CA ASN A 20 10.93 -10.39 7.93
C ASN A 20 12.25 -10.22 7.19
N THR A 21 12.90 -9.09 7.38
CA THR A 21 14.20 -8.78 6.78
C THR A 21 15.20 -8.51 7.89
N THR A 22 16.49 -8.50 7.56
CA THR A 22 17.54 -8.10 8.51
C THR A 22 17.36 -6.66 9.02
N GLY A 23 16.64 -5.81 8.26
CA GLY A 23 16.29 -4.44 8.62
C GLY A 23 14.93 -4.28 9.33
N GLY A 24 14.32 -5.37 9.81
CA GLY A 24 13.02 -5.35 10.47
C GLY A 24 11.90 -5.92 9.61
N ARG A 25 10.66 -5.64 10.02
CA ARG A 25 9.45 -6.18 9.38
C ARG A 25 8.99 -5.26 8.26
N LEU A 26 8.81 -5.82 7.08
CA LEU A 26 8.47 -5.13 5.84
C LEU A 26 7.06 -5.53 5.38
N LEU A 27 6.21 -4.55 5.08
CA LEU A 27 5.00 -4.79 4.30
C LEU A 27 5.31 -4.56 2.82
N CYS A 28 5.25 -5.60 2.01
CA CYS A 28 5.51 -5.54 0.58
C CYS A 28 4.22 -5.65 -0.22
N LEU A 29 4.01 -4.68 -1.11
CA LEU A 29 2.90 -4.60 -2.05
C LEU A 29 3.46 -4.64 -3.49
N ALA A 30 2.85 -5.45 -4.33
CA ALA A 30 3.24 -5.54 -5.75
C ALA A 30 2.04 -5.88 -6.64
N GLY A 31 2.07 -5.41 -7.90
CA GLY A 31 1.01 -5.61 -8.88
C GLY A 31 -0.21 -4.71 -8.65
N ALA A 32 -1.38 -5.14 -9.13
CA ALA A 32 -2.64 -4.43 -8.90
C ALA A 32 -3.25 -4.86 -7.57
N VAL A 33 -3.06 -4.06 -6.53
CA VAL A 33 -3.54 -4.36 -5.19
C VAL A 33 -5.01 -3.96 -5.09
N ASP A 34 -5.86 -4.98 -5.11
CA ASP A 34 -7.31 -4.88 -5.04
C ASP A 34 -7.87 -5.48 -3.74
N ALA A 35 -9.20 -5.45 -3.59
CA ALA A 35 -9.88 -6.03 -2.43
C ALA A 35 -9.58 -7.52 -2.23
N ALA A 36 -9.37 -8.28 -3.31
CA ALA A 36 -9.07 -9.71 -3.21
C ALA A 36 -7.65 -9.95 -2.69
N ALA A 37 -6.68 -9.11 -3.08
CA ALA A 37 -5.33 -9.14 -2.54
C ALA A 37 -5.31 -8.81 -1.04
N VAL A 38 -6.10 -7.82 -0.61
CA VAL A 38 -6.24 -7.44 0.81
C VAL A 38 -6.97 -8.52 1.62
N ASP A 39 -8.04 -9.11 1.09
CA ASP A 39 -8.74 -10.21 1.76
C ASP A 39 -7.83 -11.44 1.92
N ALA A 40 -7.06 -11.79 0.90
CA ALA A 40 -6.07 -12.87 0.97
C ALA A 40 -4.99 -12.59 2.04
N PHE A 41 -4.60 -11.33 2.20
CA PHE A 41 -3.68 -10.90 3.25
C PHE A 41 -4.30 -11.06 4.65
N TRP A 42 -5.51 -10.55 4.87
CA TRP A 42 -6.20 -10.66 6.16
C TRP A 42 -6.50 -12.10 6.56
N ARG A 43 -6.88 -12.96 5.59
CA ARG A 43 -7.06 -14.39 5.87
C ARG A 43 -5.78 -15.06 6.36
N ARG A 44 -4.62 -14.57 5.91
CA ARG A 44 -3.31 -15.16 6.24
C ARG A 44 -2.70 -14.60 7.51
N TYR A 45 -2.85 -13.30 7.77
CA TYR A 45 -2.13 -12.61 8.83
C TYR A 45 -3.04 -11.97 9.89
N GLY A 46 -4.37 -12.01 9.70
CA GLY A 46 -5.33 -11.30 10.52
C GLY A 46 -5.54 -9.86 10.07
N ARG A 47 -6.50 -9.17 10.71
CA ARG A 47 -6.81 -7.75 10.47
C ARG A 47 -6.03 -6.79 11.36
N GLU A 48 -5.40 -7.30 12.42
CA GLU A 48 -4.66 -6.46 13.34
C GLU A 48 -3.36 -5.95 12.67
N PRO A 49 -3.11 -4.62 12.67
CA PRO A 49 -1.92 -4.07 12.06
C PRO A 49 -0.65 -4.60 12.73
N ALA A 50 0.11 -5.37 11.97
CA ALA A 50 1.46 -5.77 12.35
C ALA A 50 2.36 -4.54 12.54
N ARG A 51 3.18 -4.53 13.60
CA ARG A 51 4.30 -3.59 13.72
C ARG A 51 5.27 -3.81 12.57
N ILE A 52 5.45 -2.80 11.73
CA ILE A 52 6.35 -2.80 10.57
C ILE A 52 7.28 -1.60 10.63
N ASP A 53 8.47 -1.77 10.06
CA ASP A 53 9.52 -0.75 9.98
C ASP A 53 9.55 -0.09 8.60
N ARG A 54 9.09 -0.81 7.56
CA ARG A 54 9.05 -0.30 6.18
C ARG A 54 7.83 -0.80 5.42
N ILE A 55 7.39 -0.01 4.44
CA ILE A 55 6.43 -0.38 3.40
C ILE A 55 7.11 -0.24 2.04
N ASP A 56 7.21 -1.34 1.29
CA ASP A 56 7.66 -1.32 -0.12
C ASP A 56 6.46 -1.50 -1.05
N ALA A 57 6.10 -0.42 -1.74
CA ALA A 57 5.03 -0.40 -2.71
C ALA A 57 5.52 0.04 -4.10
N ARG A 58 6.84 -0.02 -4.36
CA ARG A 58 7.45 0.41 -5.64
C ARG A 58 6.98 -0.42 -6.84
N SER A 59 6.59 -1.67 -6.59
CA SER A 59 6.11 -2.60 -7.61
C SER A 59 4.58 -2.56 -7.79
N VAL A 60 3.87 -1.65 -7.12
CA VAL A 60 2.43 -1.50 -7.27
C VAL A 60 2.12 -0.79 -8.58
N THR A 61 1.25 -1.39 -9.38
CA THR A 61 0.82 -0.85 -10.69
C THR A 61 -0.57 -0.23 -10.64
N ALA A 62 -1.39 -0.60 -9.65
CA ALA A 62 -2.70 -0.02 -9.36
C ALA A 62 -3.05 -0.27 -7.88
N LEU A 63 -3.76 0.66 -7.25
CA LEU A 63 -4.14 0.57 -5.85
C LEU A 63 -5.64 0.89 -5.70
N SER A 64 -6.41 -0.07 -5.21
CA SER A 64 -7.82 0.15 -4.88
C SER A 64 -7.97 0.84 -3.53
N GLU A 65 -9.19 1.31 -3.24
CA GLU A 65 -9.53 1.91 -1.93
C GLU A 65 -9.18 0.99 -0.73
N PRO A 66 -9.53 -0.31 -0.68
CA PRO A 66 -9.08 -1.19 0.41
C PRO A 66 -7.56 -1.30 0.56
N GLY A 67 -6.81 -1.25 -0.54
CA GLY A 67 -5.34 -1.29 -0.49
C GLY A 67 -4.75 0.02 0.04
N ARG A 68 -5.41 1.14 -0.24
CA ARG A 68 -5.06 2.45 0.30
C ARG A 68 -5.36 2.54 1.79
N GLU A 69 -6.53 2.10 2.24
CA GLU A 69 -6.88 2.04 3.66
C GLU A 69 -5.87 1.20 4.43
N LEU A 70 -5.54 0.00 3.92
CA LEU A 70 -4.51 -0.84 4.52
C LEU A 70 -3.16 -0.13 4.69
N LEU A 71 -2.72 0.64 3.69
CA LEU A 71 -1.49 1.43 3.77
C LEU A 71 -1.59 2.52 4.85
N LEU A 72 -2.70 3.26 4.89
CA LEU A 72 -2.91 4.34 5.85
C LEU A 72 -2.98 3.82 7.28
N ASP A 73 -3.71 2.73 7.53
CA ASP A 73 -3.82 2.09 8.84
C ASP A 73 -2.44 1.70 9.39
N HIS A 74 -1.58 1.14 8.54
CA HIS A 74 -0.23 0.77 8.94
C HIS A 74 0.67 1.97 9.22
N VAL A 75 0.57 3.02 8.42
CA VAL A 75 1.31 4.27 8.66
C VAL A 75 0.84 4.90 9.96
N GLU A 76 -0.47 5.11 10.13
CA GLU A 76 -1.05 5.70 11.34
C GLU A 76 -0.70 4.90 12.59
N THR A 77 -0.79 3.56 12.54
CA THR A 77 -0.40 2.70 13.66
C THR A 77 1.08 2.88 14.02
N ALA A 78 1.96 3.02 13.03
CA ALA A 78 3.38 3.21 13.25
C ALA A 78 3.69 4.59 13.86
N GLU A 79 3.01 5.64 13.38
CA GLU A 79 3.07 6.99 13.95
C GLU A 79 2.59 7.01 15.41
N LEU A 80 1.44 6.39 15.69
CA LEU A 80 0.89 6.28 17.06
C LEU A 80 1.80 5.50 18.00
N ALA A 81 2.59 4.56 17.47
CA ALA A 81 3.61 3.84 18.21
C ALA A 81 4.92 4.63 18.41
N GLY A 82 5.02 5.86 17.89
CA GLY A 82 6.21 6.71 17.95
C GLY A 82 7.38 6.21 17.10
N ARG A 83 7.08 5.37 16.08
CA ARG A 83 8.07 4.78 15.18
C ARG A 83 7.57 4.91 13.75
N PRO A 84 7.78 6.07 13.09
CA PRO A 84 7.29 6.30 11.73
C PRO A 84 7.84 5.24 10.78
N VAL A 85 6.98 4.76 9.87
CA VAL A 85 7.33 3.73 8.89
C VAL A 85 7.94 4.38 7.64
N GLU A 86 9.00 3.79 7.10
CA GLU A 86 9.55 4.24 5.82
C GLU A 86 8.64 3.76 4.67
N LEU A 87 7.97 4.67 3.95
CA LEU A 87 7.14 4.35 2.79
C LEU A 87 7.90 4.57 1.48
N CYS A 88 8.03 3.53 0.67
CA CYS A 88 8.58 3.58 -0.69
C CYS A 88 7.45 3.40 -1.73
N PRO A 89 6.77 4.48 -2.17
CA PRO A 89 5.62 4.38 -3.07
C PRO A 89 6.04 4.27 -4.56
N SER A 90 5.19 3.64 -5.38
CA SER A 90 5.22 3.81 -6.83
C SER A 90 4.43 5.06 -7.25
N PRO A 91 4.57 5.55 -8.50
CA PRO A 91 3.77 6.66 -8.99
C PRO A 91 2.26 6.45 -8.87
N ALA A 92 1.77 5.22 -9.11
CA ALA A 92 0.35 4.87 -8.96
C ALA A 92 -0.12 5.01 -7.50
N VAL A 93 0.71 4.61 -6.54
CA VAL A 93 0.43 4.77 -5.11
C VAL A 93 0.45 6.25 -4.72
N THR A 94 1.45 7.00 -5.18
CA THR A 94 1.54 8.45 -4.92
C THR A 94 0.30 9.19 -5.45
N GLN A 95 -0.17 8.86 -6.66
CA GLN A 95 -1.40 9.45 -7.22
C GLN A 95 -2.60 9.19 -6.31
N VAL A 96 -2.85 7.93 -5.95
CA VAL A 96 -4.00 7.56 -5.09
C VAL A 96 -3.91 8.19 -3.70
N LEU A 97 -2.72 8.35 -3.13
CA LEU A 97 -2.53 9.03 -1.84
C LEU A 97 -2.73 10.56 -1.94
N THR A 98 -2.44 11.16 -3.09
CA THR A 98 -2.57 12.60 -3.32
C THR A 98 -3.97 13.01 -3.78
N ASP A 99 -4.72 12.12 -4.43
CA ASP A 99 -6.04 12.41 -5.04
C ASP A 99 -7.15 12.77 -4.02
N VAL A 100 -6.99 12.39 -2.75
CA VAL A 100 -7.86 12.85 -1.65
C VAL A 100 -7.45 14.22 -1.08
N GLY A 101 -6.47 14.88 -1.70
CA GLY A 101 -6.25 16.31 -1.60
C GLY A 101 -6.94 17.04 -2.75
N GLY A 102 -8.27 17.20 -2.70
CA GLY A 102 -8.93 18.29 -3.43
C GLY A 102 -8.22 19.63 -3.12
N PRO A 103 -8.22 20.60 -4.06
CA PRO A 103 -7.10 21.52 -4.32
C PRO A 103 -6.40 21.97 -3.03
N ALA A 104 -5.13 21.59 -2.93
CA ALA A 104 -4.22 21.98 -1.86
C ALA A 104 -4.37 23.47 -1.54
N THR A 105 -4.99 23.79 -0.41
CA THR A 105 -4.65 25.01 0.29
C THR A 105 -3.16 24.88 0.60
N PRO A 106 -2.27 25.74 0.06
CA PRO A 106 -0.86 25.64 0.36
C PRO A 106 -0.71 25.77 1.87
N TRP A 107 -0.08 24.77 2.49
CA TRP A 107 0.35 24.85 3.87
C TRP A 107 1.26 26.08 4.02
N VAL A 108 0.76 27.12 4.69
CA VAL A 108 1.55 28.29 5.06
C VAL A 108 2.09 28.03 6.47
N PRO A 109 3.42 27.92 6.66
CA PRO A 109 3.97 27.81 8.00
C PRO A 109 3.71 29.12 8.75
N ARG A 110 2.98 29.05 9.86
CA ARG A 110 2.92 30.16 10.81
C ARG A 110 4.27 30.25 11.51
N ARG A 111 5.04 31.30 11.18
CA ARG A 111 6.18 31.72 12.01
C ARG A 111 5.66 32.45 13.26
N PRO A 112 6.41 32.36 14.38
CA PRO A 112 6.01 32.92 15.68
C PRO A 112 5.85 34.44 15.66
#